data_AF-A0A9D3YDR7-F1
#
_entry.id   AF-A0A9D3YDR7-F1
#
_cell.length_a   1.000
_cell.length_b   1.000
_cell.length_c   1.000
_cell.angle_alpha   90.00
_cell.angle_beta   90.00
_cell.angle_gamma   90.00
#
_symmetry.space_group_name_H-M   'P 1'
#
loop_
_entity.id
_entity.type
_entity.pdbx_description
1 polymer ?
#
loop_
_entity_poly.entity_id
_entity_poly.type
_entity_poly.pdbx_seq_one_letter_code
_entity_poly.pdbx_strand_id
1 'polypeptide(L)'
;MEWRICFNTGETELMHNVNDTQVKVYVLLKMILKNGLRPCKKEITSYVMKNIVLWQAESNPREKFYARSLIHWLHDELRVLRTAIETQNLPYYMIPEEI
;
A
#
# COMPACT_ATOMS: atom_id res chain seq x y z
N MET A 1 11.79 -22.48 -16.07
CA MET A 1 11.72 -22.25 -14.60
C MET A 1 12.11 -20.80 -14.41
N GLU A 2 11.20 -19.97 -13.91
CA GLU A 2 11.43 -18.53 -13.75
C GLU A 2 11.52 -18.21 -12.26
N TRP A 3 12.54 -17.43 -11.88
CA TRP A 3 12.76 -17.00 -10.50
C TRP A 3 12.19 -15.60 -10.30
N ARG A 4 11.54 -15.35 -9.16
CA ARG A 4 11.10 -14.03 -8.73
C ARG A 4 11.81 -13.65 -7.44
N ILE A 5 12.30 -12.41 -7.36
CA ILE A 5 12.87 -11.86 -6.14
C ILE A 5 11.76 -11.54 -5.15
N CYS A 6 11.91 -12.00 -3.91
CA CYS A 6 10.97 -11.78 -2.82
C CYS A 6 11.70 -11.13 -1.63
N PHE A 7 11.12 -10.05 -1.09
CA PHE A 7 11.73 -9.27 -0.01
C PHE A 7 10.96 -9.39 1.32
N ASN A 8 10.30 -10.52 1.55
CA ASN A 8 9.35 -10.72 2.65
C ASN A 8 9.91 -10.28 4.03
N THR A 9 11.18 -10.57 4.31
CA THR A 9 11.84 -10.16 5.56
C THR A 9 11.96 -8.65 5.67
N GLY A 10 12.45 -7.97 4.62
CA GLY A 10 12.57 -6.52 4.60
C GLY A 10 11.21 -5.82 4.65
N GLU A 11 10.21 -6.35 3.94
CA GLU A 11 8.85 -5.82 3.99
C GLU A 11 8.25 -5.97 5.39
N THR A 12 8.53 -7.06 6.09
CA THR A 12 8.06 -7.27 7.47
C THR A 12 8.70 -6.25 8.41
N GLU A 13 10.00 -6.04 8.29
CA GLU A 13 10.72 -5.05 9.09
C GLU A 13 10.19 -3.63 8.85
N LEU A 14 9.97 -3.24 7.59
CA LEU A 14 9.36 -1.95 7.26
C LEU A 14 7.98 -1.80 7.89
N MET A 15 7.13 -2.83 7.80
CA MET A 15 5.80 -2.80 8.39
C MET A 15 5.81 -2.78 9.93
N HIS A 16 6.89 -3.20 10.59
CA HIS A 16 7.04 -3.02 12.05
C HIS A 16 7.44 -1.59 12.43
N ASN A 17 8.02 -0.83 11.50
CA ASN A 17 8.51 0.53 11.75
C ASN A 17 7.50 1.63 11.40
N VAL A 18 6.42 1.31 10.66
CA VAL A 18 5.32 2.25 10.44
C VAL A 18 4.54 2.52 11.73
N ASN A 19 3.91 3.68 11.83
CA ASN A 19 3.18 4.09 13.04
C ASN A 19 1.72 3.59 13.06
N ASP A 20 1.06 3.77 14.20
CA ASP A 20 -0.34 3.33 14.40
C ASP A 20 -1.32 3.83 13.34
N THR A 21 -1.16 5.06 12.87
CA THR A 21 -2.05 5.62 11.85
C THR A 21 -1.85 4.89 10.53
N GLN A 22 -0.60 4.67 10.11
CA GLN A 22 -0.26 3.94 8.89
C GLN A 22 -0.71 2.47 8.96
N VAL A 23 -0.57 1.80 10.12
CA VAL A 23 -1.11 0.45 10.33
C VAL A 23 -2.62 0.44 10.15
N LYS A 24 -3.35 1.40 10.74
CA LYS A 24 -4.80 1.49 10.62
C LYS A 24 -5.24 1.73 9.18
N VAL A 25 -4.54 2.61 8.46
CA VAL A 25 -4.74 2.85 7.02
C VAL A 25 -4.60 1.54 6.24
N TYR A 26 -3.50 0.79 6.43
CA TYR A 26 -3.28 -0.50 5.76
C TYR A 26 -4.37 -1.53 6.07
N VAL A 27 -4.80 -1.63 7.33
CA VAL A 27 -5.88 -2.53 7.75
C VAL A 27 -7.20 -2.17 7.05
N LEU A 28 -7.54 -0.88 6.98
CA LEU A 28 -8.74 -0.40 6.29
C LEU A 28 -8.68 -0.70 4.80
N LEU A 29 -7.54 -0.48 4.13
CA LEU A 29 -7.35 -0.91 2.74
C LEU A 29 -7.56 -2.41 2.56
N LYS A 30 -7.04 -3.26 3.46
CA LYS A 30 -7.27 -4.71 3.41
C LYS A 30 -8.73 -5.08 3.58
N MET A 31 -9.47 -4.35 4.42
CA MET A 31 -10.91 -4.55 4.59
C MET A 31 -11.67 -4.17 3.32
N ILE A 32 -11.34 -3.02 2.70
CA ILE A 32 -11.92 -2.58 1.42
C ILE A 32 -11.59 -3.59 0.31
N LEU A 33 -10.36 -4.08 0.26
CA LEU A 33 -9.97 -5.14 -0.67
C LEU A 33 -10.85 -6.38 -0.49
N LYS A 34 -10.95 -6.88 0.74
CA LYS A 34 -11.67 -8.13 1.04
C LYS A 34 -13.17 -8.01 0.73
N ASN A 35 -13.79 -6.92 1.14
CA ASN A 35 -15.24 -6.79 1.16
C ASN A 35 -15.80 -6.03 -0.05
N GLY A 36 -15.02 -5.11 -0.64
CA GLY A 36 -15.45 -4.29 -1.76
C GLY A 36 -14.87 -4.73 -3.10
N LEU A 37 -13.55 -4.94 -3.19
CA LEU A 37 -12.88 -5.14 -4.48
C LEU A 37 -12.81 -6.60 -4.93
N ARG A 38 -12.47 -7.54 -4.04
CA ARG A 38 -12.32 -8.97 -4.38
C ARG A 38 -13.55 -9.60 -5.05
N PRO A 39 -14.80 -9.24 -4.69
CA PRO A 39 -15.97 -9.73 -5.42
C PRO A 39 -15.97 -9.37 -6.91
N CYS A 40 -15.33 -8.27 -7.30
CA CYS A 40 -15.34 -7.74 -8.67
C CYS A 40 -14.00 -7.89 -9.41
N LYS A 41 -12.86 -7.86 -8.70
CA LYS A 41 -11.50 -7.92 -9.26
C LYS A 41 -10.57 -8.77 -8.41
N LYS A 42 -10.35 -10.03 -8.81
CA LYS A 42 -9.50 -10.99 -8.09
C LYS A 42 -8.00 -10.73 -8.20
N GLU A 43 -7.59 -9.98 -9.22
CA GLU A 43 -6.18 -9.69 -9.52
C GLU A 43 -5.56 -8.69 -8.55
N ILE A 44 -6.38 -7.85 -7.90
CA ILE A 44 -5.90 -6.93 -6.88
C ILE A 44 -5.64 -7.72 -5.60
N THR A 45 -4.38 -7.70 -5.14
CA THR A 45 -3.95 -8.47 -3.97
C THR A 45 -3.65 -7.56 -2.79
N SER A 46 -3.51 -8.16 -1.59
CA SER A 46 -3.06 -7.40 -0.41
C SER A 46 -1.65 -6.84 -0.56
N TYR A 47 -0.87 -7.39 -1.49
CA TYR A 47 0.46 -6.90 -1.82
C TYR A 47 0.41 -5.54 -2.52
N VAL A 48 -0.59 -5.31 -3.38
CA VAL A 48 -0.86 -3.99 -3.99
C VAL A 48 -1.10 -2.95 -2.89
N MET A 49 -1.95 -3.29 -1.90
CA MET A 49 -2.24 -2.39 -0.77
C MET A 49 -0.99 -2.08 0.06
N LYS A 50 -0.16 -3.10 0.32
CA LYS A 50 1.09 -2.92 1.06
C LYS A 50 2.05 -1.98 0.33
N ASN A 51 2.18 -2.11 -0.99
CA ASN A 51 3.02 -1.22 -1.80
C ASN A 51 2.57 0.25 -1.70
N ILE A 52 1.27 0.51 -1.79
CA ILE A 52 0.72 1.86 -1.67
C ILE A 52 1.07 2.47 -0.31
N VAL A 53 0.90 1.71 0.77
CA VAL A 53 1.22 2.17 2.15
C VAL A 53 2.71 2.45 2.31
N LEU A 54 3.59 1.59 1.78
CA LEU A 54 5.03 1.79 1.86
C LEU A 54 5.47 3.04 1.10
N TRP A 55 4.97 3.24 -0.13
CA TRP A 55 5.24 4.48 -0.89
C TRP A 55 4.70 5.72 -0.18
N GLN A 56 3.51 5.64 0.44
CA GLN A 56 2.96 6.75 1.21
C GLN A 56 3.84 7.09 2.41
N ALA A 57 4.32 6.07 3.13
CA ALA A 57 5.18 6.21 4.29
C ALA A 57 6.55 6.83 3.94
N GLU A 58 7.13 6.47 2.80
CA GLU A 58 8.39 7.06 2.32
C GLU A 58 8.20 8.50 1.82
N SER A 59 7.10 8.77 1.13
CA SER A 59 6.87 10.08 0.48
C SER A 59 6.47 11.19 1.45
N ASN A 60 6.19 10.88 2.73
CA ASN A 60 5.63 11.83 3.67
C ASN A 60 6.31 11.77 5.05
N PRO A 61 6.51 12.93 5.71
CA PRO A 61 7.01 12.96 7.07
C PRO A 61 6.09 12.21 8.05
N ARG A 62 6.71 11.45 8.98
CA ARG A 62 6.00 10.60 9.95
C ARG A 62 5.02 11.38 10.82
N GLU A 63 5.30 12.65 11.09
CA GLU A 63 4.52 13.55 11.93
C GLU A 63 3.14 13.86 11.34
N LYS A 64 2.98 13.73 10.02
CA LYS A 64 1.69 13.94 9.37
C LYS A 64 0.71 12.77 9.58
N PHE A 65 1.19 11.65 10.11
CA PHE A 65 0.39 10.44 10.35
C PHE A 65 -0.11 10.36 11.79
N TYR A 66 -1.06 11.22 12.14
CA TYR A 66 -1.73 11.25 13.45
C TYR A 66 -3.20 10.80 13.35
N ALA A 67 -3.80 10.41 14.47
CA ALA A 67 -5.11 9.75 14.48
C ALA A 67 -6.23 10.47 13.70
N ARG A 68 -6.28 11.81 13.73
CA ARG A 68 -7.31 12.58 13.00
C ARG A 68 -7.07 12.64 11.48
N SER A 69 -5.86 12.36 11.02
CA SER A 69 -5.51 12.28 9.59
C SER A 69 -5.85 10.95 8.94
N LEU A 70 -6.29 9.94 9.71
CA LEU A 70 -6.56 8.58 9.23
C LEU A 70 -7.43 8.53 7.97
N ILE A 71 -8.57 9.23 8.00
CA ILE A 71 -9.52 9.22 6.87
C ILE A 71 -8.96 9.96 5.65
N HIS A 72 -8.20 11.04 5.88
CA HIS A 72 -7.50 11.75 4.81
C HIS A 72 -6.51 10.83 4.09
N TRP A 73 -5.68 10.11 4.85
CA TRP A 73 -4.71 9.18 4.28
C TRP A 73 -5.38 8.00 3.57
N LEU A 74 -6.42 7.42 4.16
CA LEU A 74 -7.19 6.37 3.50
C LEU A 74 -7.76 6.83 2.16
N HIS A 75 -8.35 8.04 2.11
CA HIS A 75 -8.87 8.61 0.88
C HIS A 75 -7.77 8.80 -0.18
N ASP A 76 -6.61 9.31 0.23
CA ASP A 76 -5.48 9.54 -0.66
C ASP A 76 -4.92 8.23 -1.22
N GLU A 77 -4.81 7.17 -0.42
CA GLU A 77 -4.41 5.84 -0.91
C GLU A 77 -5.42 5.23 -1.87
N LEU A 78 -6.73 5.41 -1.63
CA LEU A 78 -7.75 4.95 -2.56
C LEU A 78 -7.67 5.70 -3.90
N ARG A 79 -7.29 6.99 -3.88
CA ARG A 79 -7.01 7.75 -5.10
C ARG A 79 -5.78 7.22 -5.82
N VAL A 80 -4.70 6.89 -5.10
CA VAL A 80 -3.50 6.26 -5.69
C VAL A 80 -3.87 4.91 -6.29
N LEU A 81 -4.62 4.07 -5.58
CA LEU A 81 -5.09 2.78 -6.08
C LEU A 81 -5.90 2.93 -7.37
N ARG A 82 -6.86 3.88 -7.40
CA ARG A 82 -7.65 4.16 -8.60
C ARG A 82 -6.75 4.55 -9.77
N THR A 83 -5.83 5.48 -9.54
CA THR A 83 -4.88 5.95 -10.56
C THR A 83 -4.05 4.78 -11.08
N ALA A 84 -3.50 3.96 -10.20
CA ALA A 84 -2.72 2.79 -10.57
C ALA A 84 -3.51 1.76 -11.41
N ILE A 85 -4.80 1.59 -11.13
CA ILE A 85 -5.70 0.74 -11.92
C ILE A 85 -5.93 1.35 -13.31
N GLU A 86 -6.16 2.66 -13.38
CA GLU A 86 -6.42 3.39 -14.63
C GLU A 86 -5.18 3.42 -15.53
N THR A 87 -3.99 3.65 -14.96
CA THR A 87 -2.72 3.68 -15.70
C THR A 87 -2.11 2.30 -15.90
N GLN A 88 -2.69 1.25 -15.31
CA GLN A 88 -2.14 -0.10 -15.23
C GLN A 88 -0.69 -0.13 -14.72
N ASN A 89 -0.33 0.81 -13.84
CA ASN A 89 1.02 0.96 -13.34
C ASN A 89 1.01 1.22 -11.83
N LEU A 90 1.72 0.39 -11.09
CA LEU A 90 2.08 0.63 -9.69
C LEU A 90 3.52 0.13 -9.48
N PRO A 91 4.50 1.04 -9.32
CA PRO A 91 5.88 0.65 -9.06
C PRO A 91 5.98 -0.24 -7.82
N TYR A 92 6.75 -1.32 -7.91
CA TYR A 92 6.98 -2.17 -6.77
C TYR A 92 7.96 -1.49 -5.81
N TYR A 93 7.57 -1.31 -4.56
CA TYR A 93 8.34 -0.54 -3.58
C TYR A 93 9.77 -1.02 -3.41
N MET A 94 9.98 -2.35 -3.35
CA MET A 94 11.32 -2.93 -3.16
C MET A 94 12.10 -3.09 -4.47
N ILE A 95 11.48 -2.85 -5.63
CA ILE A 95 12.14 -2.84 -6.95
C ILE A 95 11.57 -1.66 -7.74
N PRO A 96 12.01 -0.42 -7.43
CA PRO A 96 11.71 0.72 -8.27
C PRO A 96 12.31 0.45 -9.66
N GLU A 97 11.54 0.68 -10.73
CA GLU A 97 12.12 0.63 -12.08
C GLU A 97 13.22 1.69 -12.18
N GLU A 98 14.34 1.35 -12.81
CA GLU A 98 15.42 2.31 -13.10
C GLU A 98 14.83 3.46 -13.94
N ILE A 99 14.97 4.70 -13.44
CA ILE A 99 14.55 5.94 -14.12
C ILE A 99 15.50 6.23 -15.29
#